data_AF-A0A0G1HHG2-F1
#
_entry.id   AF-A0A0G1HHG2-F1
#
_cell.length_a   1.000
_cell.length_b   1.000
_cell.length_c   1.000
_cell.angle_alpha   90.00
_cell.angle_beta   90.00
_cell.angle_gamma   90.00
#
_symmetry.space_group_name_H-M   'P 1'
#
loop_
_entity.id
_entity.type
_entity.pdbx_description
1 polymer ?
#
loop_
_entity_poly.entity_id
_entity_poly.type
_entity_poly.pdbx_seq_one_letter_code
_entity_poly.pdbx_strand_id
1 'polypeptide(L)'
;MKKTAFLASFILWKQPKTTSIITSKITFEAASNTRMIEAKRSYEEWKQVVEKRPDYRDGYIMLAWYAQELGKTEEAQASIQKVMALDPNYPIPEVFHAEGERQRDKETKR
;
A
#
# COMPACT_ATOMS: atom_id res chain seq x y z
N MET A 1 -8.39 -25.64 -34.65
CA MET A 1 -8.10 -25.32 -33.23
C MET A 1 -7.61 -26.62 -32.59
N LYS A 2 -6.34 -26.81 -32.23
CA LYS A 2 -5.64 -26.30 -31.04
C LYS A 2 -4.13 -26.52 -31.28
N LYS A 3 -3.33 -25.47 -31.43
CA LYS A 3 -1.86 -25.56 -31.56
C LYS A 3 -1.21 -24.45 -30.74
N THR A 4 -1.22 -24.55 -29.41
CA THR A 4 -0.45 -23.64 -28.53
C THR A 4 0.09 -24.27 -27.24
N ALA A 5 -0.16 -25.56 -26.98
CA ALA A 5 0.19 -26.16 -25.69
C ALA A 5 1.60 -26.81 -25.60
N PHE A 6 2.35 -26.93 -26.70
CA PHE A 6 3.57 -27.77 -26.72
C PHE A 6 4.88 -27.04 -26.42
N LEU A 7 4.94 -25.71 -26.47
CA LEU A 7 6.20 -24.99 -26.23
C LEU A 7 6.50 -24.77 -24.74
N ALA A 8 5.49 -24.81 -23.86
CA ALA A 8 5.68 -24.61 -22.42
C ALA A 8 6.40 -25.79 -21.74
N SER A 9 6.24 -27.02 -22.24
CA SER A 9 6.86 -28.22 -21.65
C SER A 9 8.29 -28.49 -22.14
N PHE A 10 8.71 -27.91 -23.27
CA PHE A 10 10.07 -28.11 -23.80
C PHE A 10 11.11 -27.18 -23.15
N ILE A 11 10.68 -26.04 -22.61
CA ILE A 11 11.53 -25.07 -21.90
C ILE A 11 11.98 -25.62 -20.54
N LEU A 12 11.34 -26.67 -20.00
CA LEU A 12 11.62 -27.20 -18.66
C LEU A 12 12.85 -28.14 -18.59
N TRP A 13 13.45 -28.55 -19.72
CA TRP A 13 14.50 -29.60 -19.70
C TRP A 13 15.94 -29.06 -19.73
N LYS A 14 16.18 -27.80 -20.12
CA LYS A 14 17.53 -27.20 -20.10
C LYS A 14 17.57 -26.03 -19.13
N GLN A 15 18.44 -26.15 -18.12
CA GLN A 15 18.86 -25.15 -17.11
C GLN A 15 18.17 -25.25 -15.72
N PRO A 16 18.67 -26.09 -14.80
CA PRO A 16 18.16 -26.21 -13.42
C PRO A 16 18.54 -25.05 -12.48
N LYS A 17 19.13 -23.95 -12.97
CA LYS A 17 19.57 -22.81 -12.13
C LYS A 17 18.73 -21.55 -12.28
N THR A 18 18.09 -21.36 -13.43
CA THR A 18 17.25 -20.18 -13.72
C THR A 18 15.83 -20.31 -13.18
N THR A 19 15.33 -21.55 -13.04
CA THR A 19 13.97 -21.83 -12.53
C THR A 19 13.79 -21.34 -11.10
N SER A 20 14.77 -21.53 -10.20
CA SER A 20 14.69 -21.10 -8.80
C SER A 20 14.59 -19.57 -8.62
N ILE A 21 15.31 -18.81 -9.46
CA ILE A 21 15.30 -17.35 -9.44
C ILE A 21 13.99 -16.81 -10.04
N ILE A 22 13.48 -17.45 -11.09
CA ILE A 22 12.23 -17.05 -11.74
C ILE A 22 11.02 -17.40 -10.87
N THR A 23 10.98 -18.58 -10.25
CA THR A 23 9.88 -18.97 -9.35
C THR A 23 9.84 -18.10 -8.10
N SER A 24 10.98 -17.80 -7.47
CA SER A 24 11.03 -16.89 -6.31
C SER A 24 10.59 -15.46 -6.65
N LYS A 25 10.95 -14.95 -7.83
CA LYS A 25 10.47 -13.64 -8.30
C LYS A 25 8.95 -13.64 -8.54
N ILE A 26 8.42 -14.65 -9.22
CA ILE A 26 6.98 -14.75 -9.51
C ILE A 26 6.18 -14.90 -8.21
N THR A 27 6.63 -15.68 -7.23
CA THR A 27 5.93 -15.82 -5.96
C THR A 27 6.00 -14.54 -5.12
N PHE A 28 7.15 -13.86 -5.10
CA PHE A 28 7.29 -12.56 -4.44
C PHE A 28 6.41 -11.50 -5.09
N GLU A 29 6.38 -11.44 -6.43
CA GLU A 29 5.57 -10.50 -7.20
C GLU A 29 4.07 -10.79 -7.01
N ALA A 30 3.66 -12.06 -7.04
CA ALA A 30 2.28 -12.45 -6.75
C ALA A 30 1.88 -12.10 -5.30
N ALA A 31 2.74 -12.36 -4.32
CA ALA A 31 2.49 -11.97 -2.93
C ALA A 31 2.41 -10.45 -2.76
N SER A 32 3.27 -9.70 -3.46
CA SER A 32 3.23 -8.24 -3.47
C SER A 32 1.96 -7.69 -4.09
N ASN A 33 1.50 -8.26 -5.21
CA ASN A 33 0.25 -7.86 -5.86
C ASN A 33 -0.97 -8.18 -4.99
N THR A 34 -0.99 -9.35 -4.35
CA THR A 34 -2.06 -9.71 -3.40
C THR A 34 -2.10 -8.73 -2.23
N ARG A 35 -0.94 -8.41 -1.64
CA ARG A 35 -0.82 -7.42 -0.56
C ARG A 35 -1.36 -6.05 -0.97
N MET A 36 -1.04 -5.58 -2.17
CA MET A 36 -1.55 -4.30 -2.70
C MET A 36 -3.07 -4.33 -2.95
N ILE A 37 -3.62 -5.45 -3.41
CA ILE A 37 -5.07 -5.62 -3.59
C ILE A 37 -5.79 -5.57 -2.24
N GLU A 38 -5.25 -6.26 -1.24
CA GLU A 38 -5.79 -6.26 0.12
C GLU A 38 -5.73 -4.87 0.75
N ALA A 39 -4.58 -4.18 0.66
CA ALA A 39 -4.43 -2.82 1.15
C ALA A 39 -5.45 -1.86 0.51
N LYS A 40 -5.69 -1.99 -0.80
CA LYS A 40 -6.70 -1.18 -1.50
C LYS A 40 -8.10 -1.47 -1.00
N ARG A 41 -8.44 -2.73 -0.78
CA ARG A 41 -9.74 -3.12 -0.25
C ARG A 41 -9.95 -2.59 1.16
N SER A 42 -8.97 -2.80 2.05
CA SER A 42 -9.01 -2.30 3.42
C SER A 42 -9.12 -0.77 3.46
N TYR A 43 -8.41 -0.06 2.58
CA TYR A 43 -8.53 1.39 2.46
C TYR A 43 -9.98 1.84 2.17
N GLU A 44 -10.65 1.23 1.20
CA GLU A 44 -12.05 1.56 0.87
C GLU A 44 -13.03 1.19 2.00
N GLU A 45 -12.80 0.06 2.67
CA GLU A 45 -13.62 -0.35 3.82
C GLU A 45 -13.50 0.66 4.97
N TRP A 46 -12.28 1.07 5.31
CA TRP A 46 -12.05 2.10 6.34
C TRP A 46 -12.61 3.46 5.97
N LYS A 47 -12.62 3.80 4.68
CA LYS A 47 -13.23 5.05 4.19
C LYS A 47 -14.73 5.08 4.49
N GLN A 48 -15.43 3.97 4.25
CA GLN A 48 -16.85 3.85 4.60
C GLN A 48 -17.07 3.90 6.13
N VAL A 49 -16.13 3.40 6.93
CA VAL A 49 -16.22 3.47 8.39
C VAL A 49 -16.14 4.91 8.87
N VAL A 50 -15.17 5.70 8.39
CA VAL A 50 -15.05 7.12 8.79
C VAL A 50 -16.17 7.99 8.23
N GLU A 51 -16.76 7.63 7.08
CA GLU A 51 -17.97 8.30 6.57
C GLU A 51 -19.16 8.11 7.52
N LYS A 52 -19.30 6.92 8.13
CA LYS A 52 -20.36 6.63 9.11
C LYS A 52 -20.03 7.13 10.52
N ARG A 53 -18.74 7.22 10.86
CA ARG A 53 -18.21 7.64 12.16
C ARG A 53 -17.06 8.63 11.97
N PRO A 54 -17.37 9.90 11.67
CA PRO A 54 -16.35 10.90 11.36
C PRO A 54 -15.51 11.31 12.57
N ASP A 55 -15.90 10.89 13.78
CA ASP A 55 -15.22 11.06 15.06
C ASP A 55 -14.36 9.84 15.45
N TYR A 56 -14.35 8.78 14.63
CA TYR A 56 -13.59 7.57 14.93
C TYR A 56 -12.11 7.70 14.54
N ARG A 57 -11.31 8.24 15.47
CA ARG A 57 -9.86 8.45 15.33
C ARG A 57 -9.12 7.26 14.74
N ASP A 58 -9.36 6.06 15.28
CA ASP A 58 -8.62 4.86 14.87
C ASP A 58 -8.91 4.46 13.41
N GLY A 59 -10.08 4.82 12.88
CA GLY A 59 -10.39 4.65 11.45
C GLY A 59 -9.49 5.51 10.56
N TYR A 60 -9.22 6.76 10.96
CA TYR A 60 -8.29 7.63 10.24
C TYR A 60 -6.84 7.16 10.35
N ILE A 61 -6.45 6.53 11.46
CA ILE A 61 -5.13 5.91 11.61
C ILE A 61 -4.96 4.76 10.61
N MET A 62 -5.98 3.89 10.50
CA MET A 62 -5.96 2.80 9.51
C MET A 62 -5.94 3.35 8.08
N LEU A 63 -6.74 4.37 7.78
CA LEU A 63 -6.70 5.03 6.47
C LEU A 63 -5.32 5.58 6.14
N ALA A 64 -4.66 6.23 7.10
CA ALA A 64 -3.31 6.74 6.89
C ALA A 64 -2.31 5.61 6.60
N TRP A 65 -2.41 4.50 7.33
CA TRP A 65 -1.53 3.34 7.13
C TRP A 65 -1.70 2.72 5.75
N TYR A 66 -2.94 2.40 5.35
CA TYR A 66 -3.20 1.80 4.04
C TYR A 66 -2.95 2.79 2.90
N ALA A 67 -3.22 4.09 3.09
CA ALA A 67 -2.88 5.10 2.11
C ALA A 67 -1.36 5.16 1.87
N GLN A 68 -0.55 5.07 2.92
CA GLN A 68 0.91 5.03 2.80
C GLN A 68 1.38 3.77 2.05
N GLU A 69 0.82 2.61 2.38
CA GLU A 69 1.12 1.35 1.70
C GLU A 69 0.76 1.38 0.21
N LEU A 70 -0.29 2.12 -0.16
CA LEU A 70 -0.72 2.36 -1.54
C LEU A 70 0.06 3.49 -2.23
N GLY A 71 0.98 4.17 -1.54
CA GLY A 71 1.73 5.32 -2.06
C GLY A 71 0.91 6.61 -2.21
N LYS A 72 -0.27 6.68 -1.57
CA LYS A 72 -1.16 7.85 -1.58
C LYS A 72 -0.80 8.81 -0.44
N THR A 73 0.36 9.46 -0.56
CA THR A 73 0.91 10.29 0.52
C THR A 73 0.01 11.46 0.91
N GLU A 74 -0.69 12.11 -0.03
CA GLU A 74 -1.59 13.23 0.30
C GLU A 74 -2.81 12.77 1.13
N GLU A 75 -3.40 11.62 0.76
CA GLU A 75 -4.55 11.03 1.48
C GLU A 75 -4.14 10.56 2.90
N ALA A 76 -2.91 10.03 3.04
CA ALA A 76 -2.36 9.66 4.34
C ALA A 76 -2.21 10.88 5.26
N GLN A 77 -1.65 11.98 4.75
CA GLN A 77 -1.49 13.22 5.51
C GLN A 77 -2.82 13.83 5.94
N ALA A 78 -3.80 13.89 5.04
CA ALA A 78 -5.14 14.38 5.37
C ALA A 78 -5.78 13.54 6.50
N SER A 79 -5.57 12.22 6.47
CA SER A 79 -6.07 11.32 7.51
C SER A 79 -5.37 11.56 8.86
N ILE A 80 -4.04 11.77 8.86
CA ILE A 80 -3.29 12.10 10.10
C ILE A 80 -3.69 13.47 10.65
N GLN A 81 -3.95 14.47 9.80
CA GLN A 81 -4.47 15.76 10.25
C GLN A 81 -5.82 15.61 10.96
N LYS A 82 -6.69 14.70 10.49
CA LYS A 82 -7.93 14.36 11.18
C LYS A 82 -7.69 13.68 12.53
N VAL A 83 -6.71 12.78 12.62
CA VAL A 83 -6.30 12.18 13.91
C VAL A 83 -5.86 13.26 14.90
N MET A 84 -4.99 14.19 14.48
CA MET A 84 -4.55 15.32 15.33
C MET A 84 -5.69 16.25 15.75
N ALA A 85 -6.68 16.45 14.87
CA ALA A 85 -7.85 17.27 15.19
C ALA A 85 -8.79 16.60 16.20
N LEU A 86 -8.92 15.27 16.15
CA LEU A 86 -9.75 14.48 17.06
C LEU A 86 -9.06 14.22 18.41
N ASP A 87 -7.76 13.96 18.38
CA ASP A 87 -6.93 13.69 19.55
C ASP A 87 -5.53 14.29 19.35
N PRO A 88 -5.31 15.54 19.78
CA PRO A 88 -4.02 16.21 19.67
C PRO A 88 -2.89 15.51 20.44
N ASN A 89 -3.22 14.68 21.43
CA ASN A 89 -2.25 13.99 22.28
C ASN A 89 -1.93 12.57 21.77
N TYR A 90 -2.52 12.16 20.65
CA TYR A 90 -2.27 10.84 20.09
C TYR A 90 -0.81 10.70 19.62
N PRO A 91 -0.08 9.64 20.02
CA PRO A 91 1.28 9.41 19.57
C PRO A 91 1.28 8.97 18.09
N ILE A 92 1.56 9.92 17.19
CA ILE A 92 1.61 9.66 15.76
C ILE A 92 2.98 9.06 15.41
N PRO A 93 3.04 7.96 14.65
CA PRO A 93 4.31 7.40 14.18
C PRO A 93 5.16 8.43 13.44
N GLU A 94 6.46 8.50 13.75
CA GLU A 94 7.43 9.43 13.12
C GLU A 94 7.41 9.40 11.59
N VAL A 95 7.08 8.24 11.03
CA VAL A 95 6.92 8.02 9.59
C VAL A 95 5.96 9.03 8.95
N PHE A 96 4.87 9.40 9.62
CA PHE A 96 3.93 10.41 9.14
C PHE A 96 4.42 11.85 9.38
N HIS A 97 5.26 12.08 10.39
CA HIS A 97 5.80 13.39 10.73
C HIS A 97 6.81 13.87 9.67
N ALA A 98 7.75 12.99 9.29
CA ALA A 98 8.79 13.29 8.31
C ALA A 98 8.24 13.57 6.90
N GLU A 99 7.14 12.90 6.52
CA GLU A 99 6.48 13.14 5.23
C GLU A 99 5.78 14.52 5.20
N GLY A 100 5.19 14.96 6.32
CA GLY A 100 4.59 16.29 6.45
C GLY A 100 5.62 17.42 6.29
N GLU A 101 6.77 17.29 6.93
CA GLU A 101 7.87 18.28 6.83
C GLU A 101 8.48 18.33 5.42
N ARG A 102 8.70 17.17 4.79
CA ARG A 102 9.20 17.10 3.41
C ARG A 102 8.30 17.81 2.39
N GLN A 103 7.00 17.81 2.59
CA GLN A 103 6.06 18.47 1.67
C GLN A 103 5.98 19.98 1.93
N ARG A 104 5.99 20.42 3.20
CA ARG A 104 6.10 21.84 3.54
C ARG A 104 7.35 22.48 2.94
N ASP A 105 8.47 21.76 2.95
CA ASP A 105 9.72 22.22 2.34
C ASP A 105 9.64 22.31 0.81
N LYS A 106 8.81 21.48 0.15
CA LYS A 106 8.59 21.53 -1.30
C LYS A 106 7.67 22.68 -1.71
N GLU A 107 6.63 22.98 -0.92
CA GLU A 107 5.74 24.13 -1.17
C GLU A 107 6.44 25.46 -0.89
N THR A 108 7.29 25.54 0.14
CA THR A 108 8.01 26.77 0.49
C THR A 108 9.13 27.11 -0.52
N LYS A 109 9.56 26.14 -1.34
CA LYS A 109 10.62 26.30 -2.37
C LYS A 109 10.10 26.42 -3.81
N ARG A 110 8.78 26.54 -4.01
CA ARG A 110 8.17 26.87 -5.30
C ARG A 110 7.80 28.35 -5.36
#